data_AF-A0A9D7A3N8-F1
#
_entry.id   AF-A0A9D7A3N8-F1
#
_cell.length_a   1.000
_cell.length_b   1.000
_cell.length_c   1.000
_cell.angle_alpha   90.00
_cell.angle_beta   90.00
_cell.angle_gamma   90.00
#
_symmetry.space_group_name_H-M   'P 1'
#
loop_
_entity.id
_entity.type
_entity.pdbx_description
1 polymer ?
#
loop_
_entity_poly.entity_id
_entity_poly.type
_entity_poly.pdbx_seq_one_letter_code
_entity_poly.pdbx_strand_id
1 'polypeptide(L)'
;MPILIIGMVDEREEALTLLKEKIERRGHQVALADVSIGTGAIVPALKPDISPDEIAQAGGSSIETIRGMLAKERDKAIALMADGMANKAVAMYAAGELQGVIAVAGMTGTFLSLTVMRALPFGLPKVLISSVAAMPAYAGKFADYFGVRDITVMHTVTDTVGMNSLVRSLMINGAGAISGMVEAYEPPTRTDKPLIAMTEFGFCDKGAGYVRAQIQARYNIVSFHATGLGDRAVEDLVGQGLFDGFIDLVPANYGEYLLGGNRASAPDRLEAACKRGIPYILSPCGFDMLSCGPIERKDKNDPLWTKRHLAERKLFVQDAMRVQARTSADEMTTVAQAVAEKLNRHTKKHLVKFIIPTKGFSSLSVEGGQLYAPEIDRVFITALRENLDPAIEMIEVDAHINTPEFGQAAARALEQAIAG
;
A
#
# COMPACT_ATOMS: atom_id res chain seq x y z
N MET A 1 12.62 -16.33 -21.02
CA MET A 1 11.72 -15.23 -20.64
C MET A 1 12.60 -14.01 -20.40
N PRO A 2 12.29 -12.84 -20.95
CA PRO A 2 13.15 -11.67 -20.77
C PRO A 2 12.98 -10.98 -19.41
N ILE A 3 14.05 -10.31 -18.99
CA ILE A 3 14.01 -9.18 -18.06
C ILE A 3 13.73 -7.92 -18.89
N LEU A 4 12.70 -7.16 -18.54
CA LEU A 4 12.34 -5.92 -19.21
C LEU A 4 13.17 -4.76 -18.66
N ILE A 5 13.93 -4.11 -19.53
CA ILE A 5 14.59 -2.83 -19.25
C ILE A 5 13.70 -1.69 -19.75
N ILE A 6 13.38 -0.74 -18.88
CA ILE A 6 12.65 0.48 -19.24
C ILE A 6 13.59 1.68 -19.14
N GLY A 7 13.70 2.46 -20.21
CA GLY A 7 14.53 3.65 -20.21
C GLY A 7 14.19 4.60 -21.34
N MET A 8 14.67 5.83 -21.22
CA MET A 8 14.64 6.81 -22.32
C MET A 8 15.94 6.67 -23.11
N VAL A 9 15.89 6.00 -24.25
CA VAL A 9 17.10 5.63 -25.00
C VAL A 9 17.77 6.87 -25.59
N ASP A 10 16.97 7.87 -25.98
CA ASP A 10 17.40 9.18 -26.49
C ASP A 10 18.19 10.07 -25.50
N GLU A 11 18.35 9.62 -24.26
CA GLU A 11 19.15 10.29 -23.22
C GLU A 11 20.19 9.36 -22.56
N ARG A 12 19.97 8.03 -22.59
CA ARG A 12 20.69 7.06 -21.74
C ARG A 12 21.20 5.82 -22.49
N GLU A 13 21.34 5.91 -23.81
CA GLU A 13 21.79 4.79 -24.66
C GLU A 13 22.99 4.02 -24.09
N GLU A 14 24.10 4.69 -23.74
CA GLU A 14 25.30 4.01 -23.23
C GLU A 14 25.05 3.26 -21.92
N ALA A 15 24.26 3.84 -21.02
CA ALA A 15 23.92 3.24 -19.73
C ALA A 15 23.01 2.02 -19.90
N LEU A 16 21.99 2.13 -20.74
CA LEU A 16 21.06 1.04 -21.04
C LEU A 16 21.74 -0.10 -21.81
N THR A 17 22.68 0.23 -22.72
CA THR A 17 23.50 -0.76 -23.43
C THR A 17 24.34 -1.57 -22.44
N LEU A 18 25.06 -0.89 -21.54
CA LEU A 18 25.86 -1.57 -20.53
C LEU A 18 25.00 -2.44 -19.61
N LEU A 19 23.82 -1.95 -19.20
CA LEU A 19 22.89 -2.69 -18.36
C LEU A 19 22.43 -3.97 -19.07
N LYS A 20 21.98 -3.86 -20.33
CA LYS A 20 21.58 -4.98 -21.18
C LYS A 20 22.70 -6.02 -21.31
N GLU A 21 23.91 -5.60 -21.70
CA GLU A 21 25.05 -6.50 -21.84
C GLU A 21 25.38 -7.24 -20.54
N LYS A 22 25.27 -6.57 -19.39
CA LYS A 22 25.61 -7.18 -18.09
C LYS A 22 24.59 -8.22 -17.66
N ILE A 23 23.32 -7.99 -17.95
CA ILE A 23 22.25 -8.96 -17.71
C ILE A 23 22.42 -10.17 -18.65
N GLU A 24 22.67 -9.93 -19.94
CA GLU A 24 22.87 -10.99 -20.94
C GLU A 24 24.11 -11.86 -20.66
N ARG A 25 25.21 -11.26 -20.21
CA ARG A 25 26.41 -12.00 -19.78
C ARG A 25 26.16 -12.94 -18.60
N ARG A 26 25.08 -12.73 -17.85
CA ARG A 26 24.65 -13.61 -16.76
C ARG A 26 23.68 -14.70 -17.22
N GLY A 27 23.40 -14.77 -18.52
CA GLY A 27 22.57 -15.82 -19.14
C GLY A 27 21.09 -15.47 -19.28
N HIS A 28 20.69 -14.26 -18.88
CA HIS A 28 19.30 -13.81 -18.97
C HIS A 28 18.99 -13.20 -20.34
N GLN A 29 17.76 -13.41 -20.83
CA GLN A 29 17.25 -12.67 -21.98
C GLN A 29 16.83 -11.26 -21.55
N VAL A 30 16.93 -10.29 -22.45
CA VAL A 30 16.54 -8.90 -22.19
C VAL A 30 15.61 -8.40 -23.28
N ALA A 31 14.54 -7.73 -22.86
CA ALA A 31 13.72 -6.89 -23.73
C ALA A 31 13.92 -5.42 -23.33
N LEU A 32 14.33 -4.57 -24.27
CA LEU A 32 14.49 -3.13 -24.04
C LEU A 32 13.25 -2.37 -24.53
N ALA A 33 12.59 -1.66 -23.62
CA ALA A 33 11.52 -0.72 -23.94
C ALA A 33 12.02 0.72 -23.88
N ASP A 34 11.80 1.43 -24.99
CA ASP A 34 12.09 2.85 -25.10
C ASP A 34 10.84 3.69 -24.80
N VAL A 35 10.88 4.45 -23.70
CA VAL A 35 9.79 5.33 -23.26
C VAL A 35 10.05 6.80 -23.59
N SER A 36 10.96 7.08 -24.52
CA SER A 36 11.31 8.43 -24.95
C SER A 36 10.15 9.15 -25.64
N ILE A 37 9.72 10.25 -25.02
CA ILE A 37 8.69 11.16 -25.55
C ILE A 37 9.22 12.53 -25.94
N GLY A 38 10.42 12.91 -25.50
CA GLY A 38 11.01 14.22 -25.73
C GLY A 38 11.70 14.37 -27.08
N THR A 39 12.48 15.45 -27.21
CA THR A 39 13.34 15.70 -28.38
C THR A 39 14.70 14.99 -28.28
N GLY A 40 14.96 14.26 -27.18
CA GLY A 40 16.23 13.60 -26.91
C GLY A 40 17.43 14.56 -26.77
N ALA A 41 18.52 14.04 -26.21
CA ALA A 41 19.83 14.68 -26.32
C ALA A 41 20.62 14.11 -27.52
N ILE A 42 20.27 12.91 -27.96
CA ILE A 42 20.94 12.16 -29.03
C ILE A 42 19.92 11.47 -29.94
N VAL A 43 20.39 11.01 -31.11
CA VAL A 43 19.67 10.06 -31.96
C VAL A 43 20.22 8.67 -31.67
N PRO A 44 19.44 7.76 -31.05
CA PRO A 44 19.92 6.43 -30.69
C PRO A 44 20.32 5.56 -31.90
N ALA A 45 21.42 4.83 -31.75
CA ALA A 45 21.77 3.68 -32.58
C ALA A 45 21.21 2.36 -32.03
N LEU A 46 21.00 2.27 -30.72
CA LEU A 46 20.41 1.14 -30.01
C LEU A 46 18.93 1.03 -30.35
N LYS A 47 18.55 -0.11 -30.93
CA LYS A 47 17.14 -0.39 -31.27
C LYS A 47 16.44 -1.02 -30.06
N PRO A 48 15.31 -0.45 -29.60
CA PRO A 48 14.51 -1.11 -28.59
C PRO A 48 13.75 -2.31 -29.19
N ASP A 49 13.46 -3.29 -28.33
CA ASP A 49 12.54 -4.40 -28.65
C ASP A 49 11.08 -3.95 -28.56
N ILE A 50 10.80 -2.91 -27.77
CA ILE A 50 9.49 -2.26 -27.64
C ILE A 50 9.66 -0.76 -27.91
N SER A 51 9.17 -0.30 -29.06
CA SER A 51 9.31 1.08 -29.50
C SER A 51 8.34 2.06 -28.81
N PRO A 52 8.64 3.37 -28.80
CA PRO A 52 7.73 4.39 -28.26
C PRO A 52 6.37 4.38 -28.96
N ASP A 53 6.34 4.10 -30.27
CA ASP A 53 5.13 3.97 -31.07
C ASP A 53 4.22 2.85 -30.58
N GLU A 54 4.77 1.66 -30.35
CA GLU A 54 3.97 0.54 -29.87
C GLU A 54 3.46 0.78 -28.44
N ILE A 55 4.24 1.48 -27.61
CA ILE A 55 3.82 1.87 -26.26
C ILE A 55 2.66 2.88 -26.36
N ALA A 56 2.80 3.91 -27.19
CA ALA A 56 1.76 4.90 -27.40
C ALA A 56 0.45 4.26 -27.88
N GLN A 57 0.53 3.30 -28.82
CA GLN A 57 -0.62 2.54 -29.31
C GLN A 57 -1.29 1.72 -28.20
N ALA A 58 -0.50 1.04 -27.35
CA ALA A 58 -1.02 0.32 -26.18
C ALA A 58 -1.69 1.24 -25.14
N GLY A 59 -1.33 2.53 -25.14
CA GLY A 59 -1.97 3.59 -24.34
C GLY A 59 -3.16 4.26 -25.04
N GLY A 60 -3.54 3.82 -26.25
CA GLY A 60 -4.67 4.38 -27.01
C GLY A 60 -4.36 5.68 -27.76
N SER A 61 -3.09 5.94 -28.09
CA SER A 61 -2.66 7.13 -28.83
C SER A 61 -1.57 6.83 -29.87
N SER A 62 -1.03 7.87 -30.51
CA SER A 62 0.16 7.78 -31.37
C SER A 62 1.32 8.57 -30.76
N ILE A 63 2.57 8.23 -31.12
CA ILE A 63 3.72 8.94 -30.57
C ILE A 63 3.75 10.40 -31.00
N GLU A 64 3.28 10.73 -32.21
CA GLU A 64 3.18 12.10 -32.71
C GLU A 64 2.17 12.91 -31.89
N THR A 65 1.04 12.30 -31.56
CA THR A 65 0.00 12.92 -30.72
C THR A 65 0.55 13.23 -29.33
N ILE A 66 1.23 12.26 -28.71
CA ILE A 66 1.86 12.41 -27.39
C ILE A 66 2.94 13.49 -27.41
N ARG A 67 3.80 13.51 -28.44
CA ARG A 67 4.82 14.55 -28.62
C ARG A 67 4.20 15.94 -28.79
N GLY A 68 3.10 16.04 -29.54
CA GLY A 68 2.35 17.30 -29.71
C GLY A 68 1.74 17.83 -28.40
N MET A 69 1.44 16.96 -27.44
CA MET A 69 0.90 17.33 -26.13
C MET A 69 1.96 17.88 -25.17
N LEU A 70 3.26 17.64 -25.39
CA LEU A 70 4.30 17.97 -24.39
C LEU A 70 4.37 19.43 -23.97
N ALA A 71 4.00 20.37 -24.86
CA ALA A 71 4.06 21.80 -24.58
C ALA A 71 2.87 22.31 -23.73
N LYS A 72 1.73 21.61 -23.73
CA LYS A 72 0.47 22.09 -23.12
C LYS A 72 -0.16 21.12 -22.14
N GLU A 73 -0.01 19.83 -22.38
CA GLU A 73 -0.64 18.71 -21.67
C GLU A 73 0.40 17.65 -21.29
N ARG A 74 1.57 18.09 -20.78
CA ARG A 74 2.71 17.20 -20.47
C ARG A 74 2.34 16.02 -19.57
N ASP A 75 1.54 16.25 -18.53
CA ASP A 75 1.14 15.19 -17.60
C ASP A 75 0.28 14.11 -18.29
N LYS A 76 -0.59 14.51 -19.20
CA LYS A 76 -1.41 13.59 -20.01
C LYS A 76 -0.55 12.79 -20.98
N ALA A 77 0.44 13.44 -21.61
CA ALA A 77 1.40 12.76 -22.49
C ALA A 77 2.19 11.68 -21.72
N ILE A 78 2.65 11.99 -20.51
CA ILE A 78 3.35 11.04 -19.64
C ILE A 78 2.41 9.90 -19.21
N ALA A 79 1.16 10.21 -18.85
CA ALA A 79 0.17 9.21 -18.44
C ALA A 79 -0.12 8.20 -19.56
N LEU A 80 -0.35 8.66 -20.79
CA LEU A 80 -0.60 7.78 -21.94
C LEU A 80 0.54 6.79 -22.18
N MET A 81 1.78 7.23 -22.08
CA MET A 81 2.94 6.33 -22.20
C MET A 81 3.07 5.38 -21.01
N ALA A 82 2.81 5.86 -19.80
CA ALA A 82 2.87 5.04 -18.59
C ALA A 82 1.83 3.93 -18.65
N ASP A 83 0.60 4.24 -19.05
CA ASP A 83 -0.49 3.29 -19.20
C ASP A 83 -0.21 2.29 -20.33
N GLY A 84 0.29 2.78 -21.47
CA GLY A 84 0.67 1.90 -22.58
C GLY A 84 1.79 0.91 -22.22
N MET A 85 2.81 1.37 -21.49
CA MET A 85 3.91 0.51 -21.06
C MET A 85 3.44 -0.45 -19.95
N ALA A 86 2.55 -0.01 -19.06
CA ALA A 86 1.95 -0.87 -18.05
C ALA A 86 1.12 -2.00 -18.70
N ASN A 87 0.28 -1.67 -19.68
CA ASN A 87 -0.51 -2.63 -20.44
C ASN A 87 0.37 -3.67 -21.13
N LYS A 88 1.45 -3.24 -21.79
CA LYS A 88 2.42 -4.16 -22.41
C LYS A 88 3.11 -5.04 -21.37
N ALA A 89 3.60 -4.50 -20.26
CA ALA A 89 4.27 -5.28 -19.22
C ALA A 89 3.33 -6.32 -18.58
N VAL A 90 2.07 -5.95 -18.32
CA VAL A 90 1.03 -6.86 -17.82
C VAL A 90 0.72 -7.96 -18.83
N ALA A 91 0.61 -7.63 -20.12
CA ALA A 91 0.40 -8.61 -21.18
C ALA A 91 1.57 -9.60 -21.29
N MET A 92 2.82 -9.11 -21.24
CA MET A 92 4.02 -9.96 -21.22
C MET A 92 4.03 -10.88 -19.99
N TYR A 93 3.69 -10.36 -18.81
CA TYR A 93 3.58 -11.19 -17.60
C TYR A 93 2.52 -12.28 -17.74
N ALA A 94 1.33 -11.94 -18.21
CA ALA A 94 0.22 -12.87 -18.40
C ALA A 94 0.54 -13.97 -19.44
N ALA A 95 1.37 -13.65 -20.44
CA ALA A 95 1.84 -14.60 -21.45
C ALA A 95 2.99 -15.51 -20.95
N GLY A 96 3.51 -15.29 -19.72
CA GLY A 96 4.71 -15.99 -19.25
C GLY A 96 5.97 -15.54 -19.99
N GLU A 97 6.04 -14.25 -20.37
CA GLU A 97 7.13 -13.64 -21.14
C GLU A 97 7.83 -12.52 -20.36
N LEU A 98 7.75 -12.54 -19.02
CA LEU A 98 8.40 -11.55 -18.16
C LEU A 98 8.90 -12.16 -16.86
N GLN A 99 10.19 -12.03 -16.56
CA GLN A 99 10.77 -12.51 -15.28
C GLN A 99 11.04 -11.39 -14.27
N GLY A 100 11.13 -10.15 -14.74
CA GLY A 100 11.42 -9.02 -13.89
C GLY A 100 11.50 -7.73 -14.70
N VAL A 101 11.48 -6.60 -13.99
CA VAL A 101 11.56 -5.26 -14.58
C VAL A 101 12.64 -4.46 -13.90
N ILE A 102 13.47 -3.80 -14.70
CA ILE A 102 14.43 -2.81 -14.23
C ILE A 102 14.26 -1.50 -15.01
N ALA A 103 14.28 -0.37 -14.33
CA ALA A 103 14.17 0.94 -14.96
C ALA A 103 15.32 1.86 -14.56
N VAL A 104 15.80 2.67 -15.50
CA VAL A 104 16.81 3.72 -15.25
C VAL A 104 16.24 5.07 -15.65
N ALA A 105 16.02 5.96 -14.69
CA ALA A 105 15.27 7.18 -14.97
C ALA A 105 15.57 8.38 -14.06
N GLY A 106 15.43 9.58 -14.64
CA GLY A 106 15.19 10.83 -13.90
C GLY A 106 13.71 10.99 -13.50
N MET A 107 13.25 12.23 -13.30
CA MET A 107 11.88 12.51 -12.81
C MET A 107 10.76 11.90 -13.66
N THR A 108 10.72 12.25 -14.95
CA THR A 108 9.65 11.81 -15.87
C THR A 108 9.61 10.29 -15.98
N GLY A 109 10.75 9.67 -16.28
CA GLY A 109 10.84 8.21 -16.42
C GLY A 109 10.59 7.46 -15.10
N THR A 110 10.86 8.08 -13.94
CA THR A 110 10.57 7.47 -12.64
C THR A 110 9.07 7.31 -12.43
N PHE A 111 8.27 8.37 -12.61
CA PHE A 111 6.81 8.26 -12.47
C PHE A 111 6.21 7.28 -13.48
N LEU A 112 6.69 7.30 -14.72
CA LEU A 112 6.27 6.36 -15.75
C LEU A 112 6.57 4.92 -15.34
N SER A 113 7.82 4.64 -14.98
CA SER A 113 8.25 3.28 -14.61
C SER A 113 7.60 2.78 -13.33
N LEU A 114 7.34 3.66 -12.35
CA LEU A 114 6.61 3.32 -11.14
C LEU A 114 5.16 2.92 -11.44
N THR A 115 4.48 3.54 -12.41
CA THR A 115 3.16 3.10 -12.87
C THR A 115 3.22 1.69 -13.45
N VAL A 116 4.23 1.39 -14.28
CA VAL A 116 4.44 0.05 -14.87
C VAL A 116 4.71 -0.99 -13.78
N MET A 117 5.67 -0.72 -12.90
CA MET A 117 6.02 -1.62 -11.79
C MET A 117 4.83 -1.85 -10.85
N ARG A 118 3.99 -0.83 -10.66
CA ARG A 118 2.81 -0.95 -9.80
C ARG A 118 1.72 -1.87 -10.38
N ALA A 119 1.62 -1.93 -11.70
CA ALA A 119 0.65 -2.78 -12.39
C ALA A 119 1.02 -4.28 -12.31
N LEU A 120 2.28 -4.60 -12.04
CA LEU A 120 2.78 -5.97 -11.95
C LEU A 120 2.53 -6.56 -10.54
N PRO A 121 2.37 -7.88 -10.42
CA PRO A 121 2.00 -8.51 -9.16
C PRO A 121 3.12 -8.48 -8.13
N PHE A 122 2.73 -8.60 -6.86
CA PHE A 122 3.65 -8.74 -5.73
C PHE A 122 4.57 -9.97 -5.91
N GLY A 123 5.83 -9.85 -5.53
CA GLY A 123 6.85 -10.90 -5.62
C GLY A 123 7.69 -10.86 -6.89
N LEU A 124 7.12 -10.40 -8.02
CA LEU A 124 7.88 -10.28 -9.27
C LEU A 124 9.08 -9.32 -9.06
N PRO A 125 10.31 -9.67 -9.49
CA PRO A 125 11.47 -8.78 -9.38
C PRO A 125 11.27 -7.41 -10.04
N LYS A 126 11.38 -6.33 -9.25
CA LYS A 126 11.21 -4.93 -9.70
C LYS A 126 12.32 -4.05 -9.12
N VAL A 127 13.14 -3.45 -10.00
CA VAL A 127 14.25 -2.55 -9.60
C VAL A 127 14.13 -1.20 -10.29
N LEU A 128 14.02 -0.11 -9.51
CA LEU A 128 14.08 1.26 -10.00
C LEU A 128 15.44 1.88 -9.67
N ILE A 129 16.18 2.32 -10.68
CA ILE A 129 17.40 3.12 -10.55
C ILE A 129 17.05 4.58 -10.82
N SER A 130 17.07 5.41 -9.78
CA SER A 130 16.49 6.77 -9.85
C SER A 130 17.20 7.82 -8.99
N SER A 131 17.40 9.03 -9.56
CA SER A 131 17.98 10.20 -8.86
C SER A 131 16.98 10.99 -8.05
N VAL A 132 15.70 10.63 -8.10
CA VAL A 132 14.60 11.47 -7.58
C VAL A 132 13.75 10.78 -6.52
N ALA A 133 13.88 9.47 -6.34
CA ALA A 133 13.05 8.69 -5.42
C ALA A 133 13.12 9.16 -3.95
N ALA A 134 14.20 9.85 -3.55
CA ALA A 134 14.39 10.37 -2.20
C ALA A 134 14.10 11.88 -2.07
N MET A 135 13.50 12.53 -3.08
CA MET A 135 13.20 13.97 -3.04
C MET A 135 12.14 14.28 -1.98
N PRO A 136 12.44 15.09 -0.95
CA PRO A 136 11.50 15.35 0.16
C PRO A 136 10.17 15.95 -0.31
N ALA A 137 10.20 16.83 -1.31
CA ALA A 137 9.01 17.47 -1.87
C ALA A 137 8.00 16.49 -2.49
N TYR A 138 8.44 15.27 -2.84
CA TYR A 138 7.62 14.27 -3.50
C TYR A 138 7.50 12.96 -2.71
N ALA A 139 8.04 12.90 -1.49
CA ALA A 139 7.98 11.69 -0.64
C ALA A 139 6.55 11.16 -0.49
N GLY A 140 5.57 12.04 -0.30
CA GLY A 140 4.14 11.66 -0.25
C GLY A 140 3.64 11.03 -1.54
N LYS A 141 3.99 11.59 -2.71
CA LYS A 141 3.63 11.02 -4.02
C LYS A 141 4.31 9.67 -4.26
N PHE A 142 5.57 9.51 -3.85
CA PHE A 142 6.27 8.24 -3.99
C PHE A 142 5.71 7.14 -3.06
N ALA A 143 5.24 7.53 -1.88
CA ALA A 143 4.57 6.60 -0.96
C ALA A 143 3.32 5.95 -1.58
N ASP A 144 2.64 6.60 -2.53
CA ASP A 144 1.51 6.01 -3.27
C ASP A 144 1.90 4.81 -4.15
N TYR A 145 3.18 4.70 -4.53
CA TYR A 145 3.70 3.59 -5.33
C TYR A 145 4.33 2.51 -4.45
N PHE A 146 5.17 2.92 -3.49
CA PHE A 146 5.87 2.00 -2.61
C PHE A 146 4.97 1.40 -1.53
N GLY A 147 3.83 2.03 -1.23
CA GLY A 147 2.88 1.55 -0.22
C GLY A 147 2.15 0.27 -0.58
N VAL A 148 2.09 -0.11 -1.87
CA VAL A 148 1.26 -1.23 -2.35
C VAL A 148 2.04 -2.30 -3.12
N ARG A 149 3.31 -2.06 -3.43
CA ARG A 149 4.14 -2.97 -4.25
C ARG A 149 5.58 -3.02 -3.76
N ASP A 150 6.20 -4.17 -3.95
CA ASP A 150 7.55 -4.54 -3.58
C ASP A 150 8.59 -4.03 -4.60
N ILE A 151 8.73 -2.71 -4.70
CA ILE A 151 9.67 -2.07 -5.62
C ILE A 151 11.00 -1.82 -4.89
N THR A 152 12.10 -2.38 -5.41
CA THR A 152 13.45 -2.08 -4.91
C THR A 152 13.97 -0.80 -5.56
N VAL A 153 14.41 0.16 -4.76
CA VAL A 153 14.95 1.44 -5.26
C VAL A 153 16.46 1.50 -5.04
N MET A 154 17.20 1.68 -6.12
CA MET A 154 18.60 2.08 -6.12
C MET A 154 18.69 3.59 -6.39
N HIS A 155 18.85 4.36 -5.32
CA HIS A 155 19.02 5.81 -5.47
C HIS A 155 20.39 6.14 -6.07
N THR A 156 20.42 6.90 -7.16
CA THR A 156 21.65 7.10 -7.94
C THR A 156 22.59 8.15 -7.36
N VAL A 157 22.09 9.09 -6.53
CA VAL A 157 22.80 10.28 -6.02
C VAL A 157 23.21 11.28 -7.12
N THR A 158 23.69 10.81 -8.27
CA THR A 158 24.01 11.60 -9.46
C THR A 158 22.94 11.47 -10.54
N ASP A 159 22.94 12.38 -11.50
CA ASP A 159 22.21 12.15 -12.76
C ASP A 159 22.79 10.94 -13.50
N THR A 160 21.94 10.31 -14.31
CA THR A 160 22.24 9.12 -15.13
C THR A 160 22.37 9.45 -16.62
N VAL A 161 22.17 10.72 -17.00
CA VAL A 161 22.50 11.21 -18.34
C VAL A 161 24.03 11.31 -18.48
N GLY A 162 24.57 10.65 -19.51
CA GLY A 162 26.00 10.55 -19.77
C GLY A 162 26.70 9.47 -18.94
N MET A 163 27.64 8.76 -19.57
CA MET A 163 28.42 7.72 -18.90
C MET A 163 29.59 8.31 -18.12
N ASN A 164 29.68 7.96 -16.84
CA ASN A 164 30.85 8.21 -15.99
C ASN A 164 31.09 7.00 -15.09
N SER A 165 32.19 6.99 -14.32
CA SER A 165 32.55 5.86 -13.46
C SER A 165 31.49 5.50 -12.42
N LEU A 166 30.73 6.49 -11.92
CA LEU A 166 29.64 6.28 -10.95
C LEU A 166 28.42 5.67 -11.63
N VAL A 167 27.96 6.24 -12.74
CA VAL A 167 26.85 5.71 -13.55
C VAL A 167 27.15 4.29 -14.02
N ARG A 168 28.39 4.03 -14.47
CA ARG A 168 28.85 2.69 -14.83
C ARG A 168 28.71 1.68 -13.68
N SER A 169 29.10 2.09 -12.48
CA SER A 169 29.01 1.25 -11.28
C SER A 169 27.55 0.97 -10.91
N LEU A 170 26.67 1.97 -11.02
CA LEU A 170 25.23 1.83 -10.80
C LEU A 170 24.60 0.86 -11.81
N MET A 171 24.96 0.91 -13.10
CA MET A 171 24.43 -0.02 -14.10
C MET A 171 24.89 -1.46 -13.84
N ILE A 172 26.14 -1.67 -13.44
CA ILE A 172 26.67 -3.00 -13.10
C ILE A 172 25.98 -3.55 -11.85
N ASN A 173 25.83 -2.74 -10.80
CA ASN A 173 25.13 -3.14 -9.58
C ASN A 173 23.66 -3.42 -9.86
N GLY A 174 23.01 -2.59 -10.69
CA GLY A 174 21.64 -2.76 -11.16
C GLY A 174 21.44 -4.09 -11.88
N ALA A 175 22.32 -4.40 -12.85
CA ALA A 175 22.32 -5.69 -13.55
C ALA A 175 22.44 -6.87 -12.58
N GLY A 176 23.38 -6.79 -11.63
CA GLY A 176 23.58 -7.81 -10.61
C GLY A 176 22.36 -7.99 -9.71
N ALA A 177 21.75 -6.89 -9.28
CA ALA A 177 20.57 -6.90 -8.42
C ALA A 177 19.37 -7.57 -9.11
N ILE A 178 18.98 -7.10 -10.31
CA ILE A 178 17.81 -7.67 -11.00
C ILE A 178 18.05 -9.13 -11.41
N SER A 179 19.26 -9.47 -11.87
CA SER A 179 19.57 -10.85 -12.26
C SER A 179 19.53 -11.79 -11.06
N GLY A 180 20.09 -11.38 -9.91
CA GLY A 180 20.04 -12.17 -8.69
C GLY A 180 18.62 -12.35 -8.16
N MET A 181 17.79 -11.29 -8.21
CA MET A 181 16.37 -11.40 -7.85
C MET A 181 15.61 -12.36 -8.77
N VAL A 182 15.89 -12.35 -10.08
CA VAL A 182 15.28 -13.25 -11.07
C VAL A 182 15.73 -14.70 -10.89
N GLU A 183 17.00 -14.93 -10.59
CA GLU A 183 17.54 -16.28 -10.33
C GLU A 183 16.99 -16.91 -9.06
N ALA A 184 16.76 -16.09 -8.03
CA ALA A 184 16.17 -16.52 -6.77
C ALA A 184 14.64 -16.40 -6.73
N TYR A 185 14.00 -16.03 -7.85
CA TYR A 185 12.57 -15.74 -7.85
C TYR A 185 11.75 -17.02 -7.69
N GLU A 186 11.01 -17.07 -6.60
CA GLU A 186 9.93 -18.01 -6.37
C GLU A 186 8.62 -17.21 -6.26
N PRO A 187 7.64 -17.42 -7.17
CA PRO A 187 6.36 -16.74 -7.06
C PRO A 187 5.68 -17.13 -5.74
N PRO A 188 4.94 -16.20 -5.08
CA PRO A 188 4.11 -16.56 -3.94
C PRO A 188 3.16 -17.71 -4.32
N THR A 189 3.35 -18.88 -3.72
CA THR A 189 2.52 -20.06 -3.96
C THR A 189 1.37 -20.10 -2.96
N ARG A 190 0.17 -20.47 -3.44
CA ARG A 190 -0.91 -20.82 -2.52
C ARG A 190 -0.54 -22.13 -1.84
N THR A 191 -0.51 -22.09 -0.52
CA THR A 191 -0.36 -23.27 0.32
C THR A 191 -1.70 -23.98 0.53
N ASP A 192 -1.68 -25.20 1.06
CA ASP A 192 -2.90 -25.93 1.45
C ASP A 192 -3.69 -25.23 2.58
N LYS A 193 -3.01 -24.40 3.39
CA LYS A 193 -3.65 -23.61 4.45
C LYS A 193 -4.28 -22.33 3.87
N PRO A 194 -5.52 -21.98 4.25
CA PRO A 194 -6.11 -20.71 3.85
C PRO A 194 -5.29 -19.53 4.38
N LEU A 195 -5.26 -18.44 3.61
CA LEU A 195 -4.46 -17.25 3.89
C LEU A 195 -5.34 -16.15 4.50
N ILE A 196 -4.94 -15.66 5.68
CA ILE A 196 -5.67 -14.67 6.45
C ILE A 196 -4.87 -13.38 6.51
N ALA A 197 -5.47 -12.27 6.07
CA ALA A 197 -4.92 -10.95 6.30
C ALA A 197 -5.23 -10.54 7.76
N MET A 198 -4.30 -9.83 8.40
CA MET A 198 -4.56 -9.23 9.70
C MET A 198 -3.95 -7.84 9.82
N THR A 199 -4.74 -6.83 10.19
CA THR A 199 -4.20 -5.51 10.57
C THR A 199 -3.88 -5.47 12.05
N GLU A 200 -2.81 -4.79 12.41
CA GLU A 200 -2.42 -4.54 13.80
C GLU A 200 -1.52 -3.31 13.90
N PHE A 201 -1.28 -2.84 15.12
CA PHE A 201 -0.23 -1.88 15.43
C PHE A 201 0.18 -2.00 16.91
N GLY A 202 1.11 -1.16 17.35
CA GLY A 202 1.69 -1.25 18.70
C GLY A 202 0.69 -1.22 19.86
N PHE A 203 -0.53 -0.70 19.69
CA PHE A 203 -1.51 -0.64 20.79
C PHE A 203 -2.44 -1.86 20.88
N CYS A 204 -2.36 -2.82 19.95
CA CYS A 204 -3.10 -4.10 19.99
C CYS A 204 -2.22 -5.33 19.73
N ASP A 205 -0.90 -5.19 19.85
CA ASP A 205 0.11 -6.20 19.51
C ASP A 205 -0.09 -7.53 20.26
N LYS A 206 -0.35 -7.47 21.58
CA LYS A 206 -0.62 -8.64 22.42
C LYS A 206 -1.88 -9.36 21.98
N GLY A 207 -2.95 -8.61 21.71
CA GLY A 207 -4.22 -9.15 21.21
C GLY A 207 -4.04 -9.89 19.90
N ALA A 208 -3.35 -9.26 18.94
CA ALA A 208 -3.01 -9.87 17.67
C ALA A 208 -2.10 -11.11 17.85
N GLY A 209 -1.18 -11.09 18.81
CA GLY A 209 -0.39 -12.25 19.21
C GLY A 209 -1.26 -13.43 19.68
N TYR A 210 -2.27 -13.18 20.51
CA TYR A 210 -3.23 -14.20 20.93
C TYR A 210 -4.06 -14.73 19.76
N VAL A 211 -4.55 -13.87 18.85
CA VAL A 211 -5.26 -14.31 17.64
C VAL A 211 -4.40 -15.28 16.83
N ARG A 212 -3.14 -14.92 16.54
CA ARG A 212 -2.20 -15.79 15.81
C ARG A 212 -2.03 -17.14 16.50
N ALA A 213 -1.83 -17.13 17.82
CA ALA A 213 -1.65 -18.35 18.59
C ALA A 213 -2.80 -19.34 18.43
N GLN A 214 -4.03 -18.84 18.25
CA GLN A 214 -5.23 -19.68 18.06
C GLN A 214 -5.35 -20.27 16.65
N ILE A 215 -4.93 -19.54 15.61
CA ILE A 215 -5.27 -19.90 14.21
C ILE A 215 -4.06 -20.38 13.38
N GLN A 216 -2.81 -20.08 13.75
CA GLN A 216 -1.61 -20.38 12.95
C GLN A 216 -1.39 -21.87 12.64
N ALA A 217 -1.94 -22.77 13.46
CA ALA A 217 -1.88 -24.20 13.20
C ALA A 217 -2.63 -24.59 11.91
N ARG A 218 -3.74 -23.88 11.60
CA ARG A 218 -4.65 -24.18 10.49
C ARG A 218 -4.60 -23.16 9.35
N TYR A 219 -4.14 -21.94 9.61
CA TYR A 219 -4.15 -20.82 8.69
C TYR A 219 -2.77 -20.19 8.56
N ASN A 220 -2.46 -19.66 7.38
CA ASN A 220 -1.31 -18.77 7.20
C ASN A 220 -1.76 -17.32 7.40
N ILE A 221 -0.94 -16.51 8.06
CA ILE A 221 -1.34 -15.16 8.48
C ILE A 221 -0.35 -14.15 7.92
N VAL A 222 -0.84 -13.15 7.18
CA VAL A 222 -0.05 -12.00 6.74
C VAL A 222 -0.48 -10.79 7.55
N SER A 223 0.49 -10.18 8.24
CA SER A 223 0.23 -9.06 9.14
C SER A 223 0.57 -7.74 8.48
N PHE A 224 -0.33 -6.77 8.59
CA PHE A 224 -0.21 -5.44 8.03
C PHE A 224 -0.20 -4.41 9.14
N HIS A 225 0.84 -3.58 9.17
CA HIS A 225 0.94 -2.51 10.14
C HIS A 225 -0.01 -1.37 9.75
N ALA A 226 -1.00 -1.07 10.60
CA ALA A 226 -2.08 -0.11 10.37
C ALA A 226 -1.63 1.36 10.47
N THR A 227 -0.75 1.77 9.56
CA THR A 227 -0.14 3.11 9.48
C THR A 227 -0.69 3.97 8.34
N GLY A 228 -1.75 3.52 7.66
CA GLY A 228 -2.29 4.12 6.45
C GLY A 228 -1.71 3.49 5.19
N LEU A 229 -0.40 3.25 5.14
CA LEU A 229 0.23 2.52 4.02
C LEU A 229 -0.07 1.02 4.08
N GLY A 230 0.07 0.39 5.25
CA GLY A 230 -0.28 -1.02 5.41
C GLY A 230 -1.76 -1.30 5.14
N ASP A 231 -2.62 -0.33 5.45
CA ASP A 231 -4.06 -0.36 5.14
C ASP A 231 -4.32 -0.37 3.63
N ARG A 232 -3.60 0.46 2.86
CA ARG A 232 -3.71 0.45 1.40
C ARG A 232 -3.19 -0.86 0.81
N ALA A 233 -2.11 -1.40 1.38
CA ALA A 233 -1.58 -2.69 0.97
C ALA A 233 -2.59 -3.82 1.21
N VAL A 234 -3.23 -3.88 2.38
CA VAL A 234 -4.22 -4.93 2.66
C VAL A 234 -5.47 -4.79 1.81
N GLU A 235 -5.99 -3.58 1.58
CA GLU A 235 -7.15 -3.37 0.70
C GLU A 235 -6.85 -3.82 -0.74
N ASP A 236 -5.68 -3.47 -1.28
CA ASP A 236 -5.27 -3.89 -2.62
C ASP A 236 -5.04 -5.41 -2.72
N LEU A 237 -4.31 -6.02 -1.78
CA LEU A 237 -4.01 -7.45 -1.82
C LEU A 237 -5.24 -8.33 -1.52
N VAL A 238 -6.14 -7.88 -0.65
CA VAL A 238 -7.47 -8.53 -0.45
C VAL A 238 -8.31 -8.38 -1.71
N GLY A 239 -8.31 -7.20 -2.34
CA GLY A 239 -9.01 -6.95 -3.61
C GLY A 239 -8.55 -7.87 -4.74
N GLN A 240 -7.28 -8.24 -4.77
CA GLN A 240 -6.71 -9.20 -5.73
C GLN A 240 -7.12 -10.66 -5.47
N GLY A 241 -7.80 -10.96 -4.36
CA GLY A 241 -8.29 -12.30 -4.05
C GLY A 241 -7.22 -13.28 -3.55
N LEU A 242 -6.13 -12.76 -3.01
CA LEU A 242 -5.05 -13.55 -2.39
C LEU A 242 -5.47 -14.16 -1.04
N PHE A 243 -6.40 -13.51 -0.34
CA PHE A 243 -6.82 -13.87 1.00
C PHE A 243 -8.18 -14.57 1.02
N ASP A 244 -8.30 -15.54 1.92
CA ASP A 244 -9.51 -16.31 2.18
C ASP A 244 -10.32 -15.75 3.37
N GLY A 245 -9.72 -14.85 4.15
CA GLY A 245 -10.37 -14.10 5.21
C GLY A 245 -9.54 -12.91 5.67
N PHE A 246 -10.18 -11.97 6.36
CA PHE A 246 -9.53 -10.77 6.87
C PHE A 246 -9.94 -10.50 8.32
N ILE A 247 -8.96 -10.49 9.23
CA ILE A 247 -9.11 -10.02 10.61
C ILE A 247 -8.59 -8.58 10.71
N ASP A 248 -9.49 -7.62 10.70
CA ASP A 248 -9.16 -6.20 10.77
C ASP A 248 -9.27 -5.69 12.20
N LEU A 249 -8.20 -5.86 12.97
CA LEU A 249 -8.19 -5.41 14.36
C LEU A 249 -8.16 -3.88 14.45
N VAL A 250 -7.53 -3.21 13.48
CA VAL A 250 -7.26 -1.76 13.48
C VAL A 250 -7.83 -1.09 12.22
N PRO A 251 -9.17 -0.98 12.09
CA PRO A 251 -9.83 -0.26 10.99
C PRO A 251 -9.73 1.27 11.09
N ALA A 252 -9.08 1.78 12.14
CA ALA A 252 -9.02 3.19 12.51
C ALA A 252 -8.51 4.14 11.43
N ASN A 253 -7.77 3.64 10.46
CA ASN A 253 -7.24 4.44 9.36
C ASN A 253 -8.35 5.04 8.47
N TYR A 254 -9.54 4.42 8.47
CA TYR A 254 -10.74 5.02 7.89
C TYR A 254 -11.22 6.23 8.71
N GLY A 255 -11.22 6.12 10.03
CA GLY A 255 -11.49 7.26 10.92
C GLY A 255 -10.44 8.37 10.75
N GLU A 256 -9.16 8.02 10.66
CA GLU A 256 -8.08 8.97 10.39
C GLU A 256 -8.28 9.66 9.03
N TYR A 257 -8.75 8.96 7.99
CA TYR A 257 -9.10 9.57 6.71
C TYR A 257 -10.24 10.59 6.84
N LEU A 258 -11.33 10.24 7.54
CA LEU A 258 -12.46 11.14 7.77
C LEU A 258 -12.06 12.37 8.61
N LEU A 259 -11.12 12.18 9.53
CA LEU A 259 -10.74 13.19 10.50
C LEU A 259 -9.50 14.00 10.09
N GLY A 260 -8.74 13.55 9.09
CA GLY A 260 -7.53 14.21 8.59
C GLY A 260 -6.28 13.89 9.41
N GLY A 261 -6.25 12.75 10.10
CA GLY A 261 -5.11 12.32 10.91
C GLY A 261 -3.98 11.70 10.09
N ASN A 262 -2.81 11.55 10.70
CA ASN A 262 -1.57 11.20 10.01
C ASN A 262 -1.56 9.78 9.43
N ARG A 263 -2.39 8.88 9.96
CA ARG A 263 -2.48 7.50 9.48
C ARG A 263 -3.65 7.31 8.53
N ALA A 264 -4.19 8.38 7.96
CA ALA A 264 -5.25 8.31 6.97
C ALA A 264 -4.92 7.30 5.86
N SER A 265 -5.81 6.34 5.66
CA SER A 265 -5.78 5.46 4.50
C SER A 265 -6.45 6.14 3.29
N ALA A 266 -6.78 5.35 2.27
CA ALA A 266 -7.57 5.79 1.13
C ALA A 266 -9.10 5.71 1.39
N PRO A 267 -9.93 6.40 0.59
CA PRO A 267 -11.40 6.45 0.77
C PRO A 267 -12.12 5.09 0.63
N ASP A 268 -11.44 4.12 0.03
CA ASP A 268 -11.88 2.75 -0.22
C ASP A 268 -11.59 1.79 0.95
N ARG A 269 -11.02 2.27 2.06
CA ARG A 269 -10.87 1.46 3.27
C ARG A 269 -12.20 0.86 3.73
N LEU A 270 -12.16 -0.39 4.20
CA LEU A 270 -13.27 -1.27 4.56
C LEU A 270 -14.04 -1.86 3.37
N GLU A 271 -13.62 -1.62 2.13
CA GLU A 271 -14.38 -2.07 0.95
C GLU A 271 -13.88 -3.38 0.34
N ALA A 272 -12.58 -3.72 0.40
CA ALA A 272 -12.03 -4.83 -0.36
C ALA A 272 -12.64 -6.18 0.04
N ALA A 273 -12.71 -6.47 1.34
CA ALA A 273 -13.36 -7.69 1.84
C ALA A 273 -14.86 -7.70 1.48
N CYS A 274 -15.52 -6.53 1.56
CA CYS A 274 -16.93 -6.37 1.18
C CYS A 274 -17.20 -6.68 -0.30
N LYS A 275 -16.35 -6.17 -1.19
CA LYS A 275 -16.45 -6.41 -2.64
C LYS A 275 -16.12 -7.86 -2.97
N ARG A 276 -15.15 -8.46 -2.27
CA ARG A 276 -14.70 -9.83 -2.52
C ARG A 276 -15.66 -10.88 -1.94
N GLY A 277 -16.42 -10.52 -0.90
CA GLY A 277 -17.37 -11.38 -0.22
C GLY A 277 -16.69 -12.51 0.55
N ILE A 278 -15.59 -12.20 1.25
CA ILE A 278 -14.85 -13.11 2.13
C ILE A 278 -15.18 -12.84 3.60
N PRO A 279 -14.97 -13.82 4.51
CA PRO A 279 -14.98 -13.61 5.96
C PRO A 279 -14.24 -12.34 6.39
N TYR A 280 -14.94 -11.45 7.10
CA TYR A 280 -14.41 -10.16 7.51
C TYR A 280 -14.70 -9.89 8.99
N ILE A 281 -13.68 -10.02 9.83
CA ILE A 281 -13.77 -9.94 11.28
C ILE A 281 -13.13 -8.63 11.73
N LEU A 282 -13.89 -7.73 12.34
CA LEU A 282 -13.41 -6.40 12.73
C LEU A 282 -13.36 -6.21 14.24
N SER A 283 -12.55 -5.25 14.68
CA SER A 283 -12.49 -4.73 16.05
C SER A 283 -12.35 -3.21 16.03
N PRO A 284 -12.73 -2.45 17.08
CA PRO A 284 -12.70 -0.98 17.02
C PRO A 284 -11.32 -0.37 17.31
N CYS A 285 -10.23 -1.14 17.31
CA CYS A 285 -8.94 -0.64 17.77
C CYS A 285 -8.48 0.58 16.98
N GLY A 286 -7.99 1.59 17.69
CA GLY A 286 -7.46 2.81 17.12
C GLY A 286 -8.53 3.86 16.82
N PHE A 287 -9.82 3.53 16.79
CA PHE A 287 -10.87 4.58 16.73
C PHE A 287 -10.86 5.44 17.97
N ASP A 288 -10.31 4.95 19.08
CA ASP A 288 -10.11 5.69 20.30
C ASP A 288 -9.08 6.83 20.19
N MET A 289 -8.33 6.91 19.09
CA MET A 289 -7.25 7.88 18.91
C MET A 289 -7.19 8.47 17.50
N LEU A 290 -6.64 9.68 17.42
CA LEU A 290 -6.32 10.38 16.19
C LEU A 290 -4.84 10.72 16.16
N SER A 291 -4.10 10.23 15.16
CA SER A 291 -2.68 10.48 15.03
C SER A 291 -2.44 11.91 14.54
N CYS A 292 -1.74 12.71 15.34
CA CYS A 292 -1.63 14.16 15.11
C CYS A 292 -0.20 14.70 15.21
N GLY A 293 0.81 13.85 15.36
CA GLY A 293 2.20 14.29 15.41
C GLY A 293 2.69 15.03 14.14
N PRO A 294 3.91 15.57 14.15
CA PRO A 294 4.77 15.72 15.32
C PRO A 294 4.21 16.73 16.34
N ILE A 295 4.70 16.69 17.57
CA ILE A 295 4.13 17.45 18.71
C ILE A 295 4.19 18.96 18.48
N GLU A 296 5.19 19.48 17.75
CA GLU A 296 5.36 20.91 17.53
C GLU A 296 4.24 21.51 16.67
N ARG A 297 3.44 20.67 15.99
CA ARG A 297 2.23 21.14 15.26
C ARG A 297 1.23 21.81 16.20
N LYS A 298 1.20 21.41 17.47
CA LYS A 298 0.39 22.03 18.53
C LYS A 298 0.60 23.54 18.60
N ASP A 299 1.84 23.98 18.42
CA ASP A 299 2.25 25.37 18.63
C ASP A 299 2.40 26.16 17.31
N LYS A 300 2.03 25.56 16.17
CA LYS A 300 2.23 26.11 14.82
C LYS A 300 0.94 26.45 14.08
N ASN A 301 -0.18 26.61 14.79
CA ASN A 301 -1.51 26.82 14.20
C ASN A 301 -1.85 25.79 13.12
N ASP A 302 -1.43 24.54 13.32
CA ASP A 302 -1.72 23.49 12.38
C ASP A 302 -3.25 23.31 12.20
N PRO A 303 -3.76 23.20 10.96
CA PRO A 303 -5.20 23.13 10.72
C PRO A 303 -5.89 21.94 11.39
N LEU A 304 -5.22 20.79 11.54
CA LEU A 304 -5.79 19.62 12.22
C LEU A 304 -5.90 19.92 13.73
N TRP A 305 -4.83 20.46 14.32
CA TRP A 305 -4.78 20.76 15.75
C TRP A 305 -5.79 21.82 16.17
N THR A 306 -5.88 22.89 15.39
CA THR A 306 -6.76 24.04 15.69
C THR A 306 -8.23 23.70 15.47
N LYS A 307 -8.61 23.18 14.29
CA LYS A 307 -10.02 22.89 13.97
C LYS A 307 -10.65 21.81 14.85
N ARG A 308 -9.82 20.89 15.36
CA ARG A 308 -10.29 19.80 16.22
C ARG A 308 -10.02 20.04 17.71
N HIS A 309 -9.47 21.19 18.08
CA HIS A 309 -9.14 21.51 19.46
C HIS A 309 -8.25 20.45 20.11
N LEU A 310 -7.29 19.89 19.36
CA LEU A 310 -6.49 18.74 19.83
C LEU A 310 -5.63 19.06 21.05
N ALA A 311 -5.24 20.34 21.21
CA ALA A 311 -4.45 20.80 22.34
C ALA A 311 -5.18 20.68 23.69
N GLU A 312 -6.51 20.60 23.68
CA GLU A 312 -7.38 20.52 24.87
C GLU A 312 -7.72 19.06 25.25
N ARG A 313 -7.32 18.10 24.42
CA ARG A 313 -7.70 16.68 24.59
C ARG A 313 -6.67 15.92 25.43
N LYS A 314 -7.04 14.71 25.87
CA LYS A 314 -6.06 13.75 26.37
C LYS A 314 -5.09 13.40 25.24
N LEU A 315 -3.80 13.52 25.50
CA LEU A 315 -2.73 13.23 24.55
C LEU A 315 -1.88 12.07 25.05
N PHE A 316 -1.49 11.20 24.13
CA PHE A 316 -0.39 10.26 24.30
C PHE A 316 0.77 10.71 23.41
N VAL A 317 1.86 11.14 24.04
CA VAL A 317 3.11 11.54 23.36
C VAL A 317 4.11 10.41 23.52
N GLN A 318 4.29 9.61 22.48
CA GLN A 318 5.27 8.54 22.49
C GLN A 318 6.69 9.08 22.26
N ASP A 319 6.81 10.01 21.32
CA ASP A 319 8.01 10.80 21.05
C ASP A 319 7.62 12.07 20.26
N ALA A 320 8.61 12.84 19.81
CA ALA A 320 8.41 14.07 19.07
C ALA A 320 7.57 13.88 17.80
N MET A 321 7.69 12.76 17.10
CA MET A 321 6.99 12.49 15.84
C MET A 321 5.64 11.81 16.06
N ARG A 322 5.51 10.99 17.11
CA ARG A 322 4.36 10.10 17.34
C ARG A 322 3.52 10.62 18.50
N VAL A 323 2.43 11.29 18.14
CA VAL A 323 1.43 11.84 19.07
C VAL A 323 0.05 11.35 18.68
N GLN A 324 -0.71 10.89 19.67
CA GLN A 324 -2.11 10.48 19.54
C GLN A 324 -2.98 11.37 20.42
N ALA A 325 -4.08 11.89 19.87
CA ALA A 325 -5.10 12.61 20.62
C ALA A 325 -6.34 11.74 20.81
N ARG A 326 -6.98 11.78 21.97
CA ARG A 326 -8.27 11.11 22.18
C ARG A 326 -9.32 11.64 21.19
N THR A 327 -10.04 10.74 20.52
CA THR A 327 -11.21 11.11 19.72
C THR A 327 -12.36 11.63 20.59
N SER A 328 -13.13 12.59 20.09
CA SER A 328 -14.30 13.11 20.80
C SER A 328 -15.53 12.21 20.60
N ALA A 329 -16.58 12.40 21.41
CA ALA A 329 -17.84 11.68 21.24
C ALA A 329 -18.49 11.91 19.85
N ASP A 330 -18.44 13.14 19.33
CA ASP A 330 -18.97 13.47 18.01
C ASP A 330 -18.17 12.78 16.89
N GLU A 331 -16.86 12.72 17.04
CA GLU A 331 -15.98 12.01 16.11
C GLU A 331 -16.24 10.50 16.14
N MET A 332 -16.43 9.93 17.33
CA MET A 332 -16.79 8.51 17.48
C MET A 332 -18.13 8.18 16.85
N THR A 333 -19.13 9.05 17.00
CA THR A 333 -20.43 8.90 16.31
C THR A 333 -20.26 8.95 14.80
N THR A 334 -19.53 9.94 14.30
CA THR A 334 -19.27 10.13 12.86
C THR A 334 -18.58 8.90 12.26
N VAL A 335 -17.55 8.39 12.94
CA VAL A 335 -16.79 7.23 12.50
C VAL A 335 -17.65 5.97 12.54
N ALA A 336 -18.42 5.75 13.61
CA ALA A 336 -19.31 4.58 13.72
C ALA A 336 -20.35 4.53 12.60
N GLN A 337 -20.99 5.66 12.29
CA GLN A 337 -21.96 5.77 11.19
C GLN A 337 -21.31 5.46 9.84
N ALA A 338 -20.15 6.04 9.56
CA ALA A 338 -19.45 5.82 8.30
C ALA A 338 -18.95 4.37 8.15
N VAL A 339 -18.46 3.75 9.25
CA VAL A 339 -18.08 2.34 9.28
C VAL A 339 -19.30 1.46 8.99
N ALA A 340 -20.43 1.69 9.67
CA ALA A 340 -21.66 0.96 9.42
C ALA A 340 -22.10 1.08 7.95
N GLU A 341 -22.05 2.28 7.37
CA GLU A 341 -22.40 2.50 5.97
C GLU A 341 -21.55 1.65 5.01
N LYS A 342 -20.23 1.55 5.24
CA LYS A 342 -19.34 0.69 4.45
C LYS A 342 -19.69 -0.78 4.61
N LEU A 343 -19.81 -1.25 5.85
CA LEU A 343 -20.05 -2.67 6.16
C LEU A 343 -21.43 -3.15 5.67
N ASN A 344 -22.45 -2.28 5.71
CA ASN A 344 -23.81 -2.59 5.23
C ASN A 344 -23.85 -2.89 3.73
N ARG A 345 -22.84 -2.47 2.96
CA ARG A 345 -22.70 -2.78 1.52
C ARG A 345 -22.16 -4.19 1.27
N HIS A 346 -21.70 -4.90 2.30
CA HIS A 346 -21.28 -6.29 2.16
C HIS A 346 -22.48 -7.16 1.75
N THR A 347 -22.40 -7.84 0.61
CA THR A 347 -23.52 -8.62 0.07
C THR A 347 -23.82 -9.87 0.91
N LYS A 348 -22.79 -10.48 1.49
CA LYS A 348 -22.89 -11.63 2.41
C LYS A 348 -22.70 -11.22 3.88
N LYS A 349 -23.66 -10.50 4.44
CA LYS A 349 -23.55 -9.88 5.78
C LYS A 349 -23.21 -10.86 6.91
N HIS A 350 -23.65 -12.11 6.81
CA HIS A 350 -23.33 -13.18 7.76
C HIS A 350 -21.83 -13.54 7.84
N LEU A 351 -21.02 -13.15 6.84
CA LEU A 351 -19.57 -13.32 6.86
C LEU A 351 -18.84 -12.18 7.59
N VAL A 352 -19.56 -11.10 7.92
CA VAL A 352 -19.02 -9.94 8.62
C VAL A 352 -19.36 -10.08 10.11
N LYS A 353 -18.35 -9.94 10.96
CA LYS A 353 -18.52 -9.94 12.42
C LYS A 353 -17.74 -8.78 13.01
N PHE A 354 -18.35 -8.02 13.91
CA PHE A 354 -17.71 -6.91 14.60
C PHE A 354 -17.55 -7.23 16.08
N ILE A 355 -16.32 -7.41 16.53
CA ILE A 355 -16.00 -7.82 17.90
C ILE A 355 -15.69 -6.59 18.74
N ILE A 356 -16.42 -6.41 19.82
CA ILE A 356 -16.34 -5.25 20.72
C ILE A 356 -15.66 -5.66 22.03
N PRO A 357 -14.40 -5.27 22.28
CA PRO A 357 -13.77 -5.39 23.59
C PRO A 357 -14.29 -4.29 24.52
N THR A 358 -15.23 -4.62 25.41
CA THR A 358 -15.97 -3.63 26.21
C THR A 358 -15.14 -2.95 27.30
N LYS A 359 -13.95 -3.48 27.62
CA LYS A 359 -13.01 -2.91 28.60
C LYS A 359 -11.85 -2.13 27.97
N GLY A 360 -11.88 -1.90 26.66
CA GLY A 360 -10.93 -0.99 25.99
C GLY A 360 -10.55 -1.43 24.58
N PHE A 361 -10.59 -0.45 23.66
CA PHE A 361 -10.32 -0.66 22.23
C PHE A 361 -8.84 -0.84 21.92
N SER A 362 -7.96 -0.25 22.73
CA SER A 362 -6.52 -0.30 22.59
C SER A 362 -5.86 -0.35 23.97
N SER A 363 -4.54 -0.61 24.04
CA SER A 363 -3.79 -0.46 25.30
C SER A 363 -3.79 0.95 25.89
N LEU A 364 -4.18 1.98 25.12
CA LEU A 364 -4.29 3.36 25.61
C LEU A 364 -5.68 3.67 26.21
N SER A 365 -6.72 2.95 25.79
CA SER A 365 -8.11 3.11 26.27
C SER A 365 -8.54 2.01 27.25
N VAL A 366 -7.66 1.61 28.16
CA VAL A 366 -7.98 0.73 29.30
C VAL A 366 -7.94 1.51 30.60
N GLU A 367 -8.50 0.98 31.69
CA GLU A 367 -8.42 1.63 33.01
C GLU A 367 -6.96 1.93 33.40
N GLY A 368 -6.69 3.19 33.79
CA GLY A 368 -5.34 3.70 34.05
C GLY A 368 -4.54 4.11 32.79
N GLY A 369 -5.06 3.84 31.59
CA GLY A 369 -4.47 4.25 30.31
C GLY A 369 -4.62 5.75 30.03
N GLN A 370 -3.70 6.32 29.25
CA GLN A 370 -3.64 7.76 29.00
C GLN A 370 -4.81 8.30 28.17
N LEU A 371 -5.43 7.45 27.34
CA LEU A 371 -6.60 7.78 26.53
C LEU A 371 -7.89 7.16 27.09
N TYR A 372 -7.87 6.64 28.32
CA TYR A 372 -9.03 6.00 28.93
C TYR A 372 -10.24 6.95 28.99
N ALA A 373 -11.32 6.58 28.31
CA ALA A 373 -12.60 7.29 28.33
C ALA A 373 -13.72 6.31 27.93
N PRO A 374 -14.13 5.41 28.85
CA PRO A 374 -15.10 4.34 28.55
C PRO A 374 -16.49 4.86 28.19
N GLU A 375 -16.83 6.09 28.58
CA GLU A 375 -18.03 6.80 28.16
C GLU A 375 -17.99 7.16 26.67
N ILE A 376 -16.82 7.54 26.13
CA ILE A 376 -16.64 7.85 24.71
C ILE A 376 -16.61 6.56 23.88
N ASP A 377 -16.00 5.48 24.38
CA ASP A 377 -16.04 4.18 23.72
C ASP A 377 -17.49 3.66 23.60
N ARG A 378 -18.32 3.88 24.64
CA ARG A 378 -19.76 3.55 24.60
C ARG A 378 -20.53 4.33 23.53
N VAL A 379 -20.17 5.59 23.26
CA VAL A 379 -20.79 6.37 22.18
C VAL A 379 -20.58 5.67 20.82
N PHE A 380 -19.37 5.18 20.54
CA PHE A 380 -19.10 4.42 19.33
C PHE A 380 -19.92 3.13 19.26
N ILE A 381 -19.96 2.36 20.35
CA ILE A 381 -20.67 1.06 20.38
C ILE A 381 -22.17 1.27 20.11
N THR A 382 -22.78 2.26 20.76
CA THR A 382 -24.20 2.59 20.57
C THR A 382 -24.46 3.05 19.14
N ALA A 383 -23.69 4.03 18.64
CA ALA A 383 -23.87 4.54 17.29
C ALA A 383 -23.66 3.46 16.22
N LEU A 384 -22.68 2.56 16.41
CA LEU A 384 -22.46 1.45 15.50
C LEU A 384 -23.67 0.50 15.51
N ARG A 385 -24.16 0.10 16.70
CA ARG A 385 -25.32 -0.78 16.83
C ARG A 385 -26.59 -0.23 16.19
N GLU A 386 -26.81 1.08 16.30
CA GLU A 386 -27.99 1.74 15.73
C GLU A 386 -27.96 1.83 14.20
N ASN A 387 -26.77 1.83 13.58
CA ASN A 387 -26.59 2.05 12.14
C ASN A 387 -26.16 0.79 11.38
N LEU A 388 -25.63 -0.22 12.06
CA LEU A 388 -25.18 -1.47 11.45
C LEU A 388 -26.39 -2.35 11.11
N ASP A 389 -26.35 -2.96 9.92
CA ASP A 389 -27.38 -3.89 9.50
C ASP A 389 -27.44 -5.08 10.48
N PRO A 390 -28.64 -5.46 10.98
CA PRO A 390 -28.79 -6.50 12.00
C PRO A 390 -28.35 -7.89 11.54
N ALA A 391 -28.15 -8.11 10.23
CA ALA A 391 -27.57 -9.34 9.71
C ALA A 391 -26.04 -9.41 9.87
N ILE A 392 -25.38 -8.32 10.28
CA ILE A 392 -23.98 -8.29 10.67
C ILE A 392 -23.90 -8.50 12.19
N GLU A 393 -23.22 -9.54 12.62
CA GLU A 393 -23.15 -9.90 14.04
C GLU A 393 -22.20 -8.97 14.81
N MET A 394 -22.69 -8.35 15.88
CA MET A 394 -21.86 -7.68 16.88
C MET A 394 -21.61 -8.58 18.08
N ILE A 395 -20.35 -8.90 18.36
CA ILE A 395 -19.95 -9.81 19.43
C ILE A 395 -19.27 -9.00 20.54
N GLU A 396 -19.92 -8.85 21.68
CA GLU A 396 -19.29 -8.22 22.85
C GLU A 396 -18.42 -9.21 23.62
N VAL A 397 -17.23 -8.77 24.01
CA VAL A 397 -16.29 -9.52 24.84
C VAL A 397 -15.99 -8.67 26.07
N ASP A 398 -16.25 -9.20 27.26
CA ASP A 398 -16.03 -8.53 28.55
C ASP A 398 -14.52 -8.45 28.93
N ALA A 399 -13.71 -7.94 28.02
CA ALA A 399 -12.27 -7.82 28.11
C ALA A 399 -11.79 -6.61 27.29
N HIS A 400 -10.52 -6.22 27.46
CA HIS A 400 -9.88 -5.28 26.54
C HIS A 400 -9.21 -6.06 25.39
N ILE A 401 -8.88 -5.37 24.30
CA ILE A 401 -8.40 -6.03 23.07
C ILE A 401 -7.15 -6.91 23.23
N ASN A 402 -6.30 -6.60 24.22
CA ASN A 402 -4.99 -7.25 24.40
C ASN A 402 -5.04 -8.44 25.37
N THR A 403 -6.17 -9.14 25.40
CA THR A 403 -6.43 -10.28 26.29
C THR A 403 -6.53 -11.61 25.52
N PRO A 404 -6.21 -12.74 26.15
CA PRO A 404 -6.44 -14.06 25.56
C PRO A 404 -7.90 -14.29 25.17
N GLU A 405 -8.84 -13.81 25.98
CA GLU A 405 -10.29 -13.96 25.77
C GLU A 405 -10.72 -13.29 24.47
N PHE A 406 -10.23 -12.07 24.21
CA PHE A 406 -10.46 -11.39 22.93
C PHE A 406 -9.86 -12.17 21.76
N GLY A 407 -8.61 -12.63 21.89
CA GLY A 407 -7.94 -13.41 20.84
C GLY A 407 -8.70 -14.68 20.46
N GLN A 408 -9.24 -15.39 21.46
CA GLN A 408 -10.10 -16.57 21.25
C GLN A 408 -11.42 -16.20 20.58
N ALA A 409 -12.05 -15.08 20.95
CA ALA A 409 -13.30 -14.64 20.33
C ALA A 409 -13.09 -14.32 18.85
N ALA A 410 -12.00 -13.62 18.49
CA ALA A 410 -11.66 -13.31 17.10
C ALA A 410 -11.36 -14.56 16.26
N ALA A 411 -10.62 -15.52 16.83
CA ALA A 411 -10.37 -16.80 16.17
C ALA A 411 -11.68 -17.58 15.89
N ARG A 412 -12.54 -17.71 16.90
CA ARG A 412 -13.85 -18.38 16.76
C ARG A 412 -14.74 -17.69 15.73
N ALA A 413 -14.77 -16.36 15.74
CA ALA A 413 -15.53 -15.57 14.79
C ALA A 413 -15.08 -15.83 13.34
N LEU A 414 -13.77 -15.85 13.10
CA LEU A 414 -13.20 -16.20 11.79
C LEU A 414 -13.60 -17.62 11.37
N GLU A 415 -13.40 -18.61 12.24
CA GLU A 415 -13.68 -20.01 11.93
C GLU A 415 -15.15 -20.27 11.62
N GLN A 416 -16.05 -19.64 12.36
CA GLN A 416 -17.48 -19.68 12.08
C GLN A 416 -17.82 -19.07 10.72
N ALA A 417 -17.20 -17.94 10.37
CA ALA A 417 -17.43 -17.27 9.10
C ALA A 417 -16.84 -18.05 7.91
N ILE A 418 -15.76 -18.82 8.12
CA ILE A 418 -15.18 -19.68 7.06
C ILE A 418 -16.00 -20.97 6.87
N ALA A 419 -16.63 -21.49 7.93
CA ALA A 419 -17.38 -22.74 7.89
C ALA A 419 -18.83 -22.60 7.38
N GLY A 420 -19.42 -21.40 7.48
CA GLY A 420 -20.76 -21.07 6.96
C GLY A 420 -20.71 -20.55 5.54
#